data_AF-A0A3N5RKX7-F1
#
_entry.id   AF-A0A3N5RKX7-F1
#
_cell.length_a   1.000
_cell.length_b   1.000
_cell.length_c   1.000
_cell.angle_alpha   90.00
_cell.angle_beta   90.00
_cell.angle_gamma   90.00
#
_symmetry.space_group_name_H-M   'P 1'
#
loop_
_entity.id
_entity.type
_entity.pdbx_description
1 polymer ?
#
loop_
_entity_poly.entity_id
_entity_poly.type
_entity_poly.pdbx_seq_one_letter_code
_entity_poly.pdbx_strand_id
1 'polypeptide(L)'
;GVDHNFQTKGPANLEVVSEGDDPNHFAPNYFGKGAKWQLPDLEGSECAYRLARDAFEKAGRKIVDATVGGKLTVFPKMDYESLF
;
A
#
# COMPACT_ATOMS: atom_id res chain seq x y z
N GLY A 1 4.64 7.43 1.94
CA GLY A 1 4.14 6.49 2.95
C GLY A 1 3.25 5.47 2.27
N VAL A 2 3.03 4.32 2.91
CA VAL A 2 2.08 3.29 2.45
C VAL A 2 1.08 3.10 3.58
N ASP A 3 -0.15 3.58 3.41
CA ASP A 3 -1.17 3.52 4.46
C ASP A 3 -1.83 2.14 4.56
N HIS A 4 -1.74 1.31 3.50
CA HIS A 4 -2.30 -0.04 3.43
C HIS A 4 -3.79 -0.09 3.76
N ASN A 5 -4.55 0.91 3.30
CA ASN A 5 -5.96 1.09 3.57
C ASN A 5 -6.79 1.12 2.28
N PHE A 6 -7.42 0.00 1.92
CA PHE A 6 -8.15 -0.15 0.67
C PHE A 6 -9.65 -0.36 0.92
N GLN A 7 -10.50 0.46 0.30
CA GLN A 7 -11.95 0.28 0.33
C GLN A 7 -12.41 -0.68 -0.76
N THR A 8 -11.85 -0.55 -1.97
CA THR A 8 -12.15 -1.43 -3.10
C THR A 8 -11.48 -2.79 -2.89
N LYS A 9 -12.24 -3.87 -3.12
CA LYS A 9 -11.78 -5.25 -2.97
C LYS A 9 -12.08 -6.05 -4.24
N GLY A 10 -11.20 -6.99 -4.56
CA GLY A 10 -11.39 -7.93 -5.65
C GLY A 10 -10.16 -8.81 -5.85
N PRO A 11 -10.21 -9.74 -6.82
CA PRO A 11 -9.06 -10.55 -7.18
C PRO A 11 -7.88 -9.68 -7.60
N ALA A 12 -6.67 -10.12 -7.23
CA ALA A 12 -5.44 -9.50 -7.66
C ALA A 12 -5.39 -9.36 -9.19
N ASN A 13 -4.95 -8.19 -9.67
CA ASN A 13 -4.79 -7.86 -11.08
C ASN A 13 -6.07 -7.89 -11.93
N LEU A 14 -7.26 -7.97 -11.32
CA LEU A 14 -8.52 -7.89 -12.06
C LEU A 14 -8.62 -6.52 -12.75
N GLU A 15 -8.79 -6.52 -14.07
CA GLU A 15 -9.14 -5.30 -14.82
C GLU A 15 -10.54 -4.83 -14.41
N VAL A 16 -10.65 -3.58 -13.99
CA VAL A 16 -11.88 -2.89 -13.65
C VAL A 16 -11.98 -1.59 -14.45
N VAL A 17 -13.20 -1.11 -14.65
CA VAL A 17 -13.48 0.19 -15.25
C VAL A 17 -13.84 1.16 -14.13
N SER A 18 -13.23 2.34 -14.13
CA SER A 18 -13.59 3.40 -13.20
C SER A 18 -14.98 3.94 -13.54
N GLU A 19 -15.87 3.97 -12.56
CA GLU A 19 -17.23 4.48 -12.71
C GLU A 19 -17.35 5.99 -12.41
N GLY A 20 -16.23 6.65 -12.11
CA GLY A 20 -16.17 8.07 -11.74
C GLY A 20 -15.31 8.27 -10.50
N ASP A 21 -15.96 8.60 -9.38
CA ASP A 21 -15.29 8.88 -8.12
C ASP A 21 -14.65 7.62 -7.52
N ASP A 22 -13.38 7.73 -7.14
CA ASP A 22 -12.59 6.69 -6.49
C ASP A 22 -12.23 7.13 -5.06
N PRO A 23 -12.81 6.49 -4.03
CA PRO A 23 -12.58 6.85 -2.64
C PRO A 23 -11.19 6.46 -2.12
N ASN A 24 -10.41 5.69 -2.89
CA ASN A 24 -9.05 5.29 -2.51
C ASN A 24 -8.00 6.36 -2.89
N HIS A 25 -8.39 7.40 -3.63
CA HIS A 25 -7.50 8.46 -4.09
C HIS A 25 -7.85 9.81 -3.46
N PHE A 26 -6.86 10.67 -3.28
CA PHE A 26 -7.07 12.03 -2.76
C PHE A 26 -7.98 12.86 -3.67
N ALA A 27 -7.79 12.74 -4.98
CA ALA A 27 -8.69 13.31 -5.97
C ALA A 27 -9.74 12.26 -6.36
N PRO A 28 -11.05 12.49 -6.12
CA PRO A 28 -12.08 11.51 -6.45
C PRO A 28 -12.06 11.10 -7.92
N ASN A 29 -11.81 12.04 -8.83
CA ASN A 29 -11.77 11.79 -10.26
C ASN A 29 -10.39 11.39 -10.80
N TYR A 30 -9.48 10.89 -9.95
CA TYR A 30 -8.08 10.59 -10.32
C TYR A 30 -7.96 9.74 -11.59
N PHE A 31 -8.76 8.67 -11.70
CA PHE A 31 -8.80 7.86 -12.92
C PHE A 31 -9.74 8.42 -14.00
N GLY A 32 -10.82 9.10 -13.60
CA GLY A 32 -11.90 9.52 -14.49
C GLY A 32 -12.79 8.36 -14.96
N LYS A 33 -14.05 8.65 -15.27
CA LYS A 33 -15.02 7.64 -15.71
C LYS A 33 -14.58 6.99 -17.03
N GLY A 34 -14.64 5.67 -17.09
CA GLY A 34 -14.30 4.86 -18.28
C GLY A 34 -12.84 4.43 -18.36
N ALA A 35 -11.97 4.89 -17.46
CA ALA A 35 -10.59 4.44 -17.40
C ALA A 35 -10.51 2.97 -16.96
N LYS A 36 -9.69 2.18 -17.64
CA LYS A 36 -9.40 0.78 -17.28
C LYS A 36 -8.14 0.72 -16.43
N TRP A 37 -8.18 -0.04 -15.35
CA TRP A 37 -7.02 -0.26 -14.49
C TRP A 37 -7.13 -1.61 -13.77
N GLN A 38 -6.02 -2.12 -13.25
CA GLN A 38 -6.01 -3.38 -12.49
C GLN A 38 -6.05 -3.15 -10.98
N LEU A 39 -6.87 -3.92 -10.28
CA LEU A 39 -6.84 -3.97 -8.82
C LEU A 39 -5.48 -4.45 -8.30
N PRO A 40 -4.97 -3.88 -7.19
CA PRO A 40 -3.66 -4.23 -6.68
C PRO A 40 -3.61 -5.67 -6.15
N ASP A 41 -2.48 -6.33 -6.36
CA ASP A 41 -2.16 -7.59 -5.70
C ASP A 41 -1.64 -7.34 -4.27
N LEU A 42 -2.56 -7.26 -3.31
CA LEU A 42 -2.23 -6.97 -1.91
C LEU A 42 -1.44 -8.10 -1.26
N GLU A 43 -1.77 -9.36 -1.55
CA GLU A 43 -1.06 -10.52 -1.03
C GLU A 43 0.37 -10.58 -1.59
N GLY A 44 0.51 -10.37 -2.90
CA GLY A 44 1.81 -10.26 -3.57
C GLY A 44 2.66 -9.11 -3.01
N SER A 45 2.04 -7.96 -2.74
CA SER A 45 2.70 -6.82 -2.10
C SER A 45 3.23 -7.19 -0.72
N GLU A 46 2.43 -7.84 0.12
CA GLU A 46 2.88 -8.28 1.46
C GLU A 46 3.96 -9.35 1.41
N CYS A 47 3.92 -10.26 0.42
CA CYS A 47 5.01 -11.20 0.17
C CYS A 47 6.31 -10.45 -0.12
N ALA A 48 6.29 -9.47 -1.02
CA ALA A 48 7.45 -8.64 -1.35
C ALA A 48 7.95 -7.85 -0.13
N TYR A 49 7.06 -7.30 0.69
CA TYR A 49 7.44 -6.59 1.93
C TYR A 49 8.14 -7.50 2.93
N ARG A 50 7.66 -8.74 3.12
CA ARG A 50 8.31 -9.72 4.00
C ARG A 50 9.70 -10.11 3.47
N LEU A 51 9.83 -10.31 2.16
CA LEU A 51 11.13 -10.58 1.53
C LEU A 51 12.12 -9.43 1.75
N ALA A 52 11.66 -8.19 1.59
CA ALA A 52 12.48 -7.00 1.86
C ALA A 52 12.91 -6.91 3.32
N ARG A 53 11.97 -7.13 4.26
CA ARG A 53 12.27 -7.18 5.70
C ARG A 53 13.36 -8.21 6.00
N ASP A 54 13.16 -9.44 5.54
CA ASP A 54 14.08 -10.54 5.81
C ASP A 54 15.48 -10.27 5.20
N ALA A 55 15.55 -9.68 4.01
CA ALA A 55 16.82 -9.32 3.37
C ALA A 55 17.57 -8.22 4.13
N PHE A 56 16.85 -7.21 4.65
CA PHE A 56 17.47 -6.14 5.45
C PHE A 56 17.94 -6.65 6.80
N GLU A 57 17.14 -7.47 7.49
CA GLU A 57 17.49 -8.08 8.77
C GLU A 57 18.74 -8.95 8.66
N LYS A 58 18.84 -9.78 7.61
CA LYS A 58 20.04 -10.58 7.31
C LYS A 58 21.29 -9.73 7.06
N ALA A 59 21.11 -8.50 6.58
CA ALA A 59 22.19 -7.55 6.37
C ALA A 59 22.45 -6.65 7.60
N GLY A 60 21.88 -6.96 8.76
CA GLY A 60 22.04 -6.17 10.00
C GLY A 60 21.32 -4.81 9.98
N ARG A 61 20.35 -4.64 9.08
CA ARG A 61 19.57 -3.40 8.90
C ARG A 61 18.11 -3.65 9.26
N LYS A 62 17.35 -2.57 9.51
CA LYS A 62 15.91 -2.64 9.77
C LYS A 62 15.15 -1.72 8.83
N ILE A 63 14.00 -2.19 8.37
CA ILE A 63 12.98 -1.37 7.71
C ILE A 63 11.90 -1.09 8.77
N VAL A 64 11.49 0.17 8.89
CA VAL A 64 10.43 0.60 9.81
C VAL A 64 9.34 1.32 9.05
N ASP A 65 8.13 1.28 9.58
CA ASP A 65 6.99 2.05 9.07
C ASP A 65 6.70 3.23 10.00
N ALA A 66 7.01 4.43 9.51
CA ALA A 66 6.71 5.69 10.18
C ALA A 66 5.48 6.41 9.59
N THR A 67 4.61 5.69 8.87
CA THR A 67 3.38 6.25 8.29
C THR A 67 2.37 6.52 9.42
N VAL A 68 2.13 7.81 9.71
CA VAL A 68 1.14 8.25 10.71
C VAL A 68 -0.25 7.70 10.34
N GLY A 69 -0.85 6.93 11.24
CA GLY A 69 -2.17 6.32 11.03
C GLY A 69 -2.21 5.20 9.96
N GLY A 70 -1.06 4.79 9.41
CA GLY A 70 -1.00 3.71 8.43
C GLY A 70 -1.36 2.35 9.03
N LYS A 71 -2.04 1.51 8.25
CA LYS A 71 -2.51 0.16 8.59
C LYS A 71 -1.55 -0.95 8.19
N LEU A 72 -0.43 -0.64 7.54
CA LEU A 72 0.60 -1.64 7.21
C LEU A 72 1.17 -2.23 8.51
N THR A 73 1.27 -3.54 8.60
CA THR A 73 1.74 -4.25 9.82
C THR A 73 2.97 -5.12 9.58
N VAL A 74 3.48 -5.17 8.34
CA VAL A 74 4.63 -6.02 7.98
C VAL A 74 5.94 -5.53 8.61
N PHE A 75 6.11 -4.20 8.71
CA PHE A 75 7.28 -3.58 9.31
C PHE A 75 6.97 -3.05 10.72
N PRO A 76 7.93 -3.05 11.66
CA PRO A 76 7.77 -2.41 12.96
C PRO A 76 7.41 -0.93 12.82
N LYS A 77 6.48 -0.46 13.66
CA LYS A 77 6.09 0.96 13.70
C LYS A 77 7.17 1.81 14.36
N MET A 78 7.33 3.03 13.86
CA MET A 78 8.18 4.07 14.45
C MET A 78 7.43 5.40 14.45
N ASP A 79 7.63 6.21 15.47
CA ASP A 79 7.07 7.56 15.50
C ASP A 79 7.82 8.44 14.50
N TYR A 80 7.08 9.10 13.61
CA TYR A 80 7.65 9.93 12.56
C TYR A 80 8.44 11.11 13.13
N GLU A 81 7.92 11.74 14.18
CA GLU A 81 8.55 12.90 14.82
C GLU A 81 9.86 12.53 15.54
N SER A 82 10.11 11.24 15.80
CA SER A 82 11.35 10.78 16.43
C SER A 82 12.55 10.67 15.45
N LEU A 83 12.32 10.90 14.16
CA LEU A 83 13.33 10.71 13.10
C LEU A 83 14.14 11.97 12.75
N PHE A 84 13.75 13.14 13.25
CA PHE A 84 14.34 14.45 12.93
C PHE A 84 14.53 15.29 14.19
#